data_AF-A0A7X8RJX3-F1
#
_entry.id   AF-A0A7X8RJX3-F1
#
_cell.length_a   1.000
_cell.length_b   1.000
_cell.length_c   1.000
_cell.angle_alpha   90.00
_cell.angle_beta   90.00
_cell.angle_gamma   90.00
#
_symmetry.space_group_name_H-M   'P 1'
#
loop_
_entity.id
_entity.type
_entity.pdbx_description
1 polymer ?
#
loop_
_entity_poly.entity_id
_entity_poly.type
_entity_poly.pdbx_seq_one_letter_code
_entity_poly.pdbx_strand_id
1 'polypeptide(L)' 'MDLVKYAAFLVALLTSIGLLLFAYFEGLRISDKEGKVRGEGFIVSFSLGIFFAMMAMRLQ' A
#
# COMPACT_ATOMS: atom_id res chain seq x y z
N MET A 1 -20.81 -14.55 8.81
CA MET A 1 -20.24 -13.19 8.99
C MET A 1 -18.72 -13.22 9.06
N ASP A 2 -18.13 -14.22 9.71
CA ASP A 2 -16.66 -14.28 9.90
C ASP A 2 -15.88 -14.48 8.61
N LEU A 3 -16.36 -15.30 7.67
CA LEU A 3 -15.71 -15.50 6.37
C LEU A 3 -15.53 -14.19 5.60
N VAL A 4 -16.54 -13.32 5.63
CA VAL A 4 -16.51 -12.01 4.97
C VAL A 4 -15.53 -11.07 5.68
N LYS A 5 -15.50 -11.09 7.01
CA LYS A 5 -14.55 -10.31 7.83
C LYS A 5 -13.10 -10.72 7.54
N TYR A 6 -12.81 -12.02 7.51
CA TYR A 6 -11.48 -12.55 7.19
C TYR A 6 -11.07 -12.27 5.74
N ALA A 7 -11.98 -12.40 4.77
CA ALA A 7 -11.71 -12.04 3.39
C ALA A 7 -11.38 -10.55 3.25
N ALA A 8 -12.17 -9.67 3.89
CA ALA A 8 -11.92 -8.23 3.88
C ALA A 8 -10.58 -7.86 4.55
N PHE A 9 -10.24 -8.50 5.66
CA PHE A 9 -8.94 -8.34 6.32
C PHE A 9 -7.79 -8.72 5.37
N LEU A 10 -7.89 -9.88 4.72
CA LEU A 10 -6.84 -10.41 3.84
C LEU A 10 -6.66 -9.52 2.60
N VAL A 11 -7.75 -9.05 2.00
CA VAL A 11 -7.71 -8.09 0.89
C VAL A 11 -7.09 -6.76 1.30
N ALA A 12 -7.47 -6.22 2.46
CA ALA A 12 -6.90 -4.97 2.97
C ALA A 12 -5.40 -5.11 3.25
N LEU A 13 -4.99 -6.22 3.85
CA LEU A 13 -3.58 -6.50 4.15
C LEU A 13 -2.73 -6.64 2.87
N LEU A 14 -3.19 -7.43 1.90
CA LEU A 14 -2.48 -7.60 0.62
C LEU A 14 -2.41 -6.29 -0.17
N THR A 15 -3.48 -5.51 -0.17
CA THR A 15 -3.53 -4.21 -0.85
C THR A 15 -2.56 -3.22 -0.20
N SER A 16 -2.53 -3.17 1.14
CA SER A 16 -1.56 -2.37 1.89
C SER A 16 -0.12 -2.74 1.52
N ILE A 17 0.22 -4.03 1.53
CA ILE A 17 1.56 -4.51 1.21
C ILE A 17 1.94 -4.13 -0.23
N GLY A 18 1.05 -4.34 -1.20
CA GLY A 18 1.31 -4.01 -2.60
C GLY A 18 1.56 -2.51 -2.81
N LEU A 19 0.76 -1.65 -2.18
CA LEU A 19 0.90 -0.20 -2.29
C LEU A 19 2.17 0.32 -1.62
N LEU A 20 2.55 -0.24 -0.47
CA LEU A 20 3.80 0.11 0.21
C LEU A 20 5.04 -0.36 -0.55
N LEU A 21 4.99 -1.55 -1.17
CA LEU A 21 6.07 -2.02 -2.05
C LEU A 21 6.22 -1.14 -3.27
N PHE A 22 5.11 -0.75 -3.91
CA PHE A 22 5.15 0.18 -5.03
C PHE A 22 5.75 1.53 -4.62
N ALA A 23 5.31 2.09 -3.50
CA ALA A 23 5.89 3.32 -2.97
C ALA A 23 7.39 3.14 -2.67
N TYR A 24 7.80 2.03 -2.08
CA TYR A 24 9.21 1.75 -1.79
C TYR A 24 10.08 1.73 -3.07
N PHE A 25 9.67 1.00 -4.11
CA PHE A 25 10.41 0.97 -5.37
C PHE A 25 10.44 2.33 -6.08
N GLU A 26 9.34 3.08 -6.05
CA GLU A 26 9.31 4.42 -6.62
C GLU A 26 10.20 5.39 -5.83
N GLY A 27 10.27 5.23 -4.50
CA GLY A 27 11.22 5.92 -3.64
C GLY A 27 12.68 5.59 -3.95
N LEU A 28 12.99 4.32 -4.21
CA LEU A 28 14.33 3.91 -4.66
C LEU A 28 14.69 4.57 -6.00
N ARG A 29 13.77 4.61 -6.97
CA ARG A 29 13.98 5.30 -8.25
C ARG A 29 14.22 6.80 -8.09
N ILE A 30 13.49 7.45 -7.17
CA ILE A 30 13.75 8.86 -6.81
C ILE A 30 15.18 9.02 -6.29
N SER A 31 15.58 8.13 -5.37
CA SER A 31 16.89 8.20 -4.73
C SER A 31 18.04 7.96 -5.72
N ASP A 32 17.87 7.03 -6.66
CA ASP A 32 18.89 6.65 -7.63
C ASP A 32 18.92 7.56 -8.88
N LYS A 33 17.99 8.53 -8.96
CA LYS A 33 17.79 9.41 -10.13
C LYS A 33 17.60 8.65 -11.44
N GLU A 34 17.18 7.39 -11.37
CA GLU A 34 16.96 6.55 -12.55
C GLU A 34 15.58 6.81 -13.17
N GLY A 35 15.57 7.38 -14.37
CA GLY A 35 14.39 7.46 -15.23
C GLY A 35 13.31 8.47 -14.79
N LYS A 36 12.13 8.35 -15.41
CA LYS A 36 10.95 9.17 -15.07
C LYS A 36 10.26 8.60 -13.84
N VAL A 37 10.27 9.36 -12.75
CA VAL A 37 9.52 9.02 -11.53
C VAL A 37 8.10 9.58 -11.60
N ARG A 38 7.12 8.76 -11.21
CA ARG A 38 5.75 9.15 -10.93
C ARG A 38 5.58 9.48 -9.44
N GLY A 39 6.10 10.64 -9.03
CA GLY A 39 6.02 11.11 -7.64
C GLY A 39 4.58 11.22 -7.09
N GLU A 40 3.62 11.56 -7.96
CA GLU A 40 2.18 11.52 -7.65
C GLU A 40 1.74 10.12 -7.20
N GLY A 41 2.22 9.09 -7.90
CA GLY A 41 1.90 7.69 -7.62
C GLY A 41 2.53 7.25 -6.30
N PHE A 42 3.76 7.66 -6.03
CA PHE A 42 4.42 7.41 -4.75
C PHE A 42 3.60 7.90 -3.55
N ILE A 43 3.19 9.18 -3.56
CA ILE A 43 2.47 9.80 -2.45
C ILE A 43 1.11 9.13 -2.22
N VAL A 44 0.36 8.91 -3.30
CA VAL A 44 -0.97 8.28 -3.24
C VAL A 44 -0.85 6.84 -2.74
N SER A 45 0.11 6.08 -3.26
CA SER A 45 0.29 4.67 -2.88
C SER A 45 0.71 4.54 -1.42
N PHE A 46 1.63 5.39 -0.95
CA PHE A 46 2.03 5.39 0.44
C PHE A 46 0.86 5.72 1.39
N SER A 47 0.10 6.77 1.05
CA SER A 47 -1.06 7.20 1.85
C SER A 47 -2.16 6.15 1.90
N LEU A 48 -2.50 5.55 0.75
CA LEU A 48 -3.48 4.47 0.67
C LEU A 48 -2.98 3.18 1.33
N GLY A 49 -1.70 2.86 1.20
CA GLY A 49 -1.09 1.71 1.86
C GLY A 49 -1.28 1.78 3.38
N ILE A 50 -0.97 2.93 3.99
CA ILE A 50 -1.19 3.17 5.41
C ILE A 50 -2.69 3.11 5.76
N PHE A 51 -3.56 3.70 4.94
CA PHE A 51 -5.01 3.63 5.15
C PHE A 51 -5.51 2.17 5.22
N PHE A 52 -5.13 1.33 4.25
CA PHE A 52 -5.52 -0.08 4.23
C PHE A 52 -4.91 -0.87 5.39
N ALA A 53 -3.68 -0.56 5.81
CA ALA A 53 -3.09 -1.15 7.02
C ALA A 53 -3.92 -0.84 8.28
N MET A 54 -4.31 0.43 8.47
CA MET A 54 -5.15 0.84 9.60
C MET A 54 -6.53 0.18 9.56
N MET A 55 -7.12 0.06 8.37
CA MET A 55 -8.38 -0.65 8.20
C MET A 55 -8.25 -2.13 8.55
N ALA A 56 -7.19 -2.81 8.09
CA ALA A 56 -6.92 -4.20 8.45
C ALA A 56 -6.77 -4.39 9.96
N MET A 57 -6.08 -3.47 10.66
CA MET A 57 -5.96 -3.51 12.13
C MET A 57 -7.31 -3.38 12.85
N ARG A 58 -8.28 -2.65 12.30
CA ARG A 58 -9.64 -2.54 12.87
C ARG A 58 -10.51 -3.76 12.57
N LEU A 59 -10.15 -4.51 11.54
CA LEU A 59 -10.84 -5.74 11.11
C LEU A 59 -10.29 -7.01 11.78
N GLN A 60 -9.18 -6.95 12.51
CA GLN A 60 -8.71 -8.05 13.35
C GLN A 60 -9.60 -8.13 14.60
#